data_AF-A0A6L3EJR6-F1
#
_entry.id   AF-A0A6L3EJR6-F1
#
_cell.length_a   1.000
_cell.length_b   1.000
_cell.length_c   1.000
_cell.angle_alpha   90.00
_cell.angle_beta   90.00
_cell.angle_gamma   90.00
#
_symmetry.space_group_name_H-M   'P 1'
#
loop_
_entity.id
_entity.type
_entity.pdbx_description
1 polymer ?
#
loop_
_entity_poly.entity_id
_entity_poly.type
_entity_poly.pdbx_seq_one_letter_code
_entity_poly.pdbx_strand_id
1 'polypeptide(L)'
;TQGCTFADTARGKARDGASGWRVYEPQARWHFLNAPRTARTVSRAQCHDDCVLHGIEHHFRIFANHDLPEPRRAEAMLLMSHWIADAHQPLHVGFEDDRGGNGVDVAPGGAYRQRNLHAVWDRGILEAALGGRDWWNFAKTLELSIDPGSRRQWRSADPLDWAQESFDIAVDERTRYCVRRTGGACEPVTEPIRLGADYQHRVEHIALDRIRRAGARLAAYLERGLSR
;
A
#
# COMPACT_ATOMS: atom_id res chain seq x y z
N THR A 1 -11.87 12.42 6.98
CA THR A 1 -11.49 11.51 5.87
C THR A 1 -10.40 12.05 4.98
N GLN A 2 -10.33 13.36 4.73
CA GLN A 2 -9.37 13.95 3.78
C GLN A 2 -7.89 13.87 4.20
N GLY A 3 -7.60 13.57 5.47
CA GLY A 3 -6.22 13.52 5.98
C GLY A 3 -5.40 12.38 5.38
N CYS A 4 -5.94 11.16 5.33
CA CYS A 4 -5.17 10.00 4.86
C CYS A 4 -5.05 9.90 3.33
N THR A 5 -5.74 10.73 2.56
CA THR A 5 -5.59 10.85 1.08
C THR A 5 -4.83 12.12 0.68
N PHE A 6 -4.29 12.83 1.67
CA PHE A 6 -3.57 14.09 1.46
C PHE A 6 -2.33 13.89 0.57
N ALA A 7 -1.53 12.85 0.82
CA ALA A 7 -0.33 12.56 0.05
C ALA A 7 -0.61 12.41 -1.45
N ASP A 8 -1.64 11.63 -1.81
CA ASP A 8 -2.08 11.47 -3.20
C ASP A 8 -2.56 12.78 -3.82
N THR A 9 -3.35 13.55 -3.07
CA THR A 9 -3.83 14.86 -3.52
C THR A 9 -2.66 15.81 -3.75
N ALA A 10 -1.67 15.77 -2.86
CA ALA A 10 -0.49 16.61 -2.90
C ALA A 10 0.40 16.28 -4.11
N ARG A 11 0.69 15.00 -4.32
CA ARG A 11 1.39 14.48 -5.49
C ARG A 11 0.67 14.86 -6.80
N GLY A 12 -0.64 14.69 -6.86
CA GLY A 12 -1.45 15.05 -8.03
C GLY A 12 -1.35 16.54 -8.37
N LYS A 13 -1.52 17.41 -7.36
CA LYS A 13 -1.39 18.85 -7.54
C LYS A 13 0.03 19.30 -7.90
N ALA A 14 1.05 18.67 -7.33
CA ALA A 14 2.45 18.93 -7.67
C ALA A 14 2.72 18.61 -9.15
N ARG A 15 2.29 17.42 -9.60
CA ARG A 15 2.38 16.98 -11.00
C ARG A 15 1.66 17.93 -11.95
N ASP A 16 0.48 18.42 -11.56
CA ASP A 16 -0.34 19.31 -12.38
C ASP A 16 0.13 20.78 -12.31
N GLY A 17 1.24 21.06 -11.63
CA GLY A 17 1.86 22.38 -11.57
C GLY A 17 1.13 23.40 -10.71
N ALA A 18 0.26 22.96 -9.79
CA ALA A 18 -0.48 23.87 -8.91
C ALA A 18 0.47 24.65 -7.99
N SER A 19 0.23 25.96 -7.89
CA SER A 19 1.06 26.86 -7.06
C SER A 19 1.09 26.41 -5.60
N GLY A 20 2.30 26.34 -5.02
CA GLY A 20 2.52 25.90 -3.63
C GLY A 20 2.65 24.38 -3.42
N TRP A 21 2.43 23.55 -4.44
CA TRP A 21 2.44 22.08 -4.28
C TRP A 21 3.74 21.40 -4.70
N ARG A 22 4.65 22.10 -5.37
CA ARG A 22 5.95 21.54 -5.81
C ARG A 22 6.80 20.95 -4.69
N VAL A 23 6.60 21.40 -3.44
CA VAL A 23 7.30 20.85 -2.26
C VAL A 23 7.03 19.35 -2.05
N TYR A 24 5.93 18.81 -2.59
CA TYR A 24 5.58 17.39 -2.49
C TYR A 24 6.06 16.54 -3.67
N GLU A 25 6.59 17.16 -4.73
CA GLU A 25 7.09 16.45 -5.91
C GLU A 25 8.14 15.37 -5.57
N PRO A 26 9.11 15.61 -4.67
CA PRO A 26 10.09 14.58 -4.29
C PRO A 26 9.46 13.36 -3.60
N GLN A 27 8.26 13.49 -3.05
CA GLN A 27 7.58 12.42 -2.31
C GLN A 27 6.79 11.48 -3.23
N ALA A 28 6.73 11.76 -4.54
CA ALA A 28 5.92 10.98 -5.48
C ALA A 28 6.30 9.49 -5.52
N ARG A 29 7.59 9.19 -5.29
CA ARG A 29 8.14 7.83 -5.26
C ARG A 29 8.03 7.18 -3.88
N TRP A 30 7.67 7.93 -2.85
CA TRP A 30 7.49 7.41 -1.49
C TRP A 30 6.17 6.63 -1.33
N HIS A 31 5.39 6.49 -2.41
CA HIS A 31 4.19 5.66 -2.43
C HIS A 31 4.47 4.17 -2.63
N PHE A 32 5.67 3.78 -3.09
CA PHE A 32 5.95 2.38 -3.46
C PHE A 32 7.41 1.97 -3.22
N LEU A 33 7.68 0.68 -3.35
CA LEU A 33 9.03 0.11 -3.46
C LEU A 33 9.08 -0.75 -4.72
N ASN A 34 10.02 -0.42 -5.61
CA ASN A 34 10.25 -1.14 -6.85
C ASN A 34 11.38 -2.17 -6.69
N ALA A 35 11.10 -3.42 -7.04
CA ALA A 35 12.08 -4.48 -7.10
C ALA A 35 12.40 -4.84 -8.57
N PRO A 36 13.62 -5.30 -8.87
CA PRO A 36 13.91 -5.87 -10.20
C PRO A 36 13.12 -7.16 -10.39
N ARG A 37 12.78 -7.51 -11.64
CA ARG A 37 11.99 -8.72 -11.98
C ARG A 37 12.57 -10.04 -11.46
N THR A 38 13.89 -10.08 -11.25
CA THR A 38 14.61 -11.23 -10.71
C THR A 38 14.54 -11.35 -9.18
N ALA A 39 14.02 -10.33 -8.49
CA ALA A 39 13.93 -10.31 -7.04
C ALA A 39 13.03 -11.43 -6.53
N ARG A 40 13.50 -12.07 -5.45
CA ARG A 40 12.72 -13.03 -4.66
C ARG A 40 12.33 -12.48 -3.30
N THR A 41 13.03 -11.43 -2.87
CA THR A 41 12.81 -10.70 -1.63
C THR A 41 13.03 -9.22 -1.89
N VAL A 42 12.51 -8.38 -1.00
CA VAL A 42 12.79 -6.96 -0.96
C VAL A 42 13.81 -6.63 0.11
N SER A 43 14.52 -5.52 -0.08
CA SER A 43 15.54 -5.03 0.85
C SER A 43 15.60 -3.51 0.84
N ARG A 44 16.15 -2.92 1.91
CA ARG A 44 16.38 -1.46 1.98
C ARG A 44 17.31 -0.94 0.87
N ALA A 45 18.18 -1.78 0.33
CA ALA A 45 19.08 -1.41 -0.77
C ALA A 45 18.30 -1.01 -2.04
N GLN A 46 17.13 -1.58 -2.29
CA GLN A 46 16.27 -1.22 -3.43
C GLN A 46 15.57 0.14 -3.26
N CYS A 47 15.49 0.64 -2.02
CA CYS A 47 14.79 1.88 -1.72
C CYS A 47 15.53 3.11 -2.23
N HIS A 48 16.87 3.11 -2.14
CA HIS A 48 17.74 4.24 -2.47
C HIS A 48 17.27 5.59 -1.87
N ASP A 49 16.75 5.56 -0.63
CA ASP A 49 16.13 6.71 0.06
C ASP A 49 14.97 7.38 -0.71
N ASP A 50 14.35 6.64 -1.63
CA ASP A 50 13.35 7.16 -2.56
C ASP A 50 12.22 6.14 -2.79
N CYS A 51 11.68 5.65 -1.67
CA CYS A 51 10.62 4.64 -1.64
C CYS A 51 9.75 4.77 -0.38
N VAL A 52 8.70 3.94 -0.28
CA VAL A 52 7.77 3.93 0.86
C VAL A 52 8.42 3.72 2.23
N LEU A 53 9.49 2.92 2.31
CA LEU A 53 10.23 2.74 3.56
C LEU A 53 10.88 4.05 4.04
N HIS A 54 11.43 4.83 3.11
CA HIS A 54 11.97 6.15 3.41
C HIS A 54 10.87 7.11 3.85
N GLY A 55 9.73 7.14 3.14
CA GLY A 55 8.59 7.98 3.49
C GLY A 55 8.08 7.74 4.92
N ILE A 56 7.96 6.47 5.33
CA ILE A 56 7.58 6.08 6.70
C ILE A 56 8.58 6.62 7.72
N GLU A 57 9.87 6.33 7.52
CA GLU A 57 10.92 6.70 8.47
C GLU A 57 11.10 8.22 8.59
N HIS A 58 11.13 8.92 7.46
CA HIS A 58 11.28 10.37 7.39
C HIS A 58 10.17 11.07 8.17
N HIS A 59 8.92 10.75 7.87
CA HIS A 59 7.78 11.42 8.50
C HIS A 59 7.54 10.97 9.94
N PHE A 60 7.89 9.73 10.29
CA PHE A 60 7.86 9.30 11.69
C PHE A 60 8.81 10.13 12.55
N ARG A 61 10.04 10.41 12.08
CA ARG A 61 11.01 11.25 12.82
C ARG A 61 10.50 12.67 13.04
N ILE A 62 9.84 13.27 12.04
CA ILE A 62 9.25 14.62 12.17
C ILE A 62 8.08 14.59 13.15
N PHE A 63 7.17 13.62 13.02
CA PHE A 63 6.01 13.47 13.88
C PHE A 63 6.42 13.26 15.37
N ALA A 64 7.42 12.42 15.61
CA ALA A 64 7.91 12.08 16.94
C ALA A 64 8.83 13.15 17.57
N ASN A 65 9.16 14.23 16.85
CA ASN A 65 9.95 15.32 17.41
C ASN A 65 9.03 16.35 18.07
N HIS A 66 9.00 16.36 19.41
CA HIS A 66 8.13 17.24 20.21
C HIS A 66 8.62 18.69 20.26
N ASP A 67 9.83 18.99 19.77
CA ASP A 67 10.37 20.35 19.66
C ASP A 67 9.89 21.07 18.38
N LEU A 68 9.28 20.34 17.44
CA LEU A 68 8.74 20.91 16.20
C LEU A 68 7.34 21.50 16.39
N PRO A 69 6.97 22.55 15.63
CA PRO A 69 5.63 23.12 15.65
C PRO A 69 4.55 22.09 15.32
N GLU A 70 3.41 22.18 16.01
CA GLU A 70 2.28 21.26 15.84
C GLU A 70 1.84 21.08 14.37
N PRO A 71 1.72 22.13 13.53
CA PRO A 71 1.32 21.95 12.14
C PRO A 71 2.28 21.07 11.33
N ARG A 72 3.60 21.17 11.59
CA ARG A 72 4.61 20.31 10.92
C ARG A 72 4.48 18.85 11.35
N ARG A 73 4.21 18.63 12.64
CA ARG A 73 4.00 17.28 13.18
C ARG A 73 2.70 16.66 12.66
N ALA A 74 1.63 17.46 12.55
CA ALA A 74 0.35 17.04 12.01
C ALA A 74 0.45 16.65 10.53
N GLU A 75 1.11 17.45 9.70
CA GLU A 75 1.37 17.11 8.30
C GLU A 75 2.18 15.81 8.17
N ALA A 76 3.25 15.67 8.96
CA ALA A 76 4.03 14.44 8.98
C ALA A 76 3.22 13.23 9.42
N MET A 77 2.32 13.37 10.39
CA MET A 77 1.40 12.31 10.80
C MET A 77 0.49 11.86 9.64
N LEU A 78 -0.06 12.81 8.87
CA LEU A 78 -0.91 12.50 7.71
C LEU A 78 -0.14 11.75 6.62
N LEU A 79 1.06 12.23 6.29
CA LEU A 79 1.93 11.61 5.29
C LEU A 79 2.37 10.21 5.75
N MET A 80 2.86 10.08 6.99
CA MET A 80 3.21 8.78 7.59
C MET A 80 2.04 7.79 7.54
N SER A 81 0.84 8.24 7.88
CA SER A 81 -0.36 7.39 7.85
C SER A 81 -0.64 6.84 6.45
N HIS A 82 -0.41 7.65 5.41
CA HIS A 82 -0.54 7.25 4.02
C HIS A 82 0.53 6.23 3.62
N TRP A 83 1.81 6.48 3.92
CA TRP A 83 2.91 5.57 3.58
C TRP A 83 2.76 4.20 4.25
N ILE A 84 2.27 4.16 5.49
CA ILE A 84 1.99 2.90 6.18
C ILE A 84 0.89 2.14 5.44
N ALA A 85 -0.18 2.80 4.99
CA ALA A 85 -1.22 2.14 4.20
C ALA A 85 -0.68 1.63 2.85
N ASP A 86 0.10 2.45 2.14
CA ASP A 86 0.73 2.10 0.86
C ASP A 86 1.65 0.88 0.99
N ALA A 87 2.48 0.82 2.02
CA ALA A 87 3.36 -0.35 2.25
C ALA A 87 2.58 -1.67 2.45
N HIS A 88 1.28 -1.60 2.77
CA HIS A 88 0.42 -2.77 2.94
C HIS A 88 -0.36 -3.15 1.69
N GLN A 89 -0.45 -2.29 0.67
CA GLN A 89 -1.02 -2.61 -0.63
C GLN A 89 0.00 -3.51 -1.37
N PRO A 90 -0.29 -4.79 -1.63
CA PRO A 90 0.68 -5.73 -2.21
C PRO A 90 1.41 -5.20 -3.45
N LEU A 91 0.69 -4.56 -4.36
CA LEU A 91 1.22 -4.06 -5.63
C LEU A 91 1.91 -2.69 -5.54
N HIS A 92 1.94 -2.05 -4.37
CA HIS A 92 2.88 -0.96 -4.08
C HIS A 92 4.29 -1.49 -3.75
N VAL A 93 4.42 -2.79 -3.53
CA VAL A 93 5.71 -3.47 -3.38
C VAL A 93 5.82 -4.53 -4.47
N GLY A 94 6.17 -4.07 -5.68
CA GLY A 94 6.11 -4.87 -6.89
C GLY A 94 7.34 -4.67 -7.77
N PHE A 95 7.22 -5.07 -9.03
CA PHE A 95 8.31 -4.97 -9.99
C PHE A 95 8.32 -3.62 -10.72
N GLU A 96 9.53 -3.12 -10.97
CA GLU A 96 9.77 -1.84 -11.61
C GLU A 96 9.28 -1.77 -13.06
N ASP A 97 9.51 -2.84 -13.81
CA ASP A 97 9.28 -2.95 -15.26
C ASP A 97 7.80 -2.91 -15.66
N ASP A 98 6.87 -3.27 -14.77
CA ASP A 98 5.42 -3.09 -14.97
C ASP A 98 4.79 -2.06 -14.03
N ARG A 99 5.62 -1.31 -13.29
CA ARG A 99 5.21 -0.29 -12.33
C ARG A 99 4.20 -0.84 -11.31
N GLY A 100 4.51 -1.98 -10.70
CA GLY A 100 3.65 -2.60 -9.70
C GLY A 100 2.29 -3.05 -10.25
N GLY A 101 2.24 -3.61 -11.45
CA GLY A 101 0.99 -4.11 -12.04
C GLY A 101 0.13 -3.05 -12.72
N ASN A 102 0.63 -1.82 -12.87
CA ASN A 102 0.01 -0.84 -13.75
C ASN A 102 0.13 -1.26 -15.23
N GLY A 103 1.18 -2.02 -15.58
CA GLY A 103 1.38 -2.63 -16.89
C GLY A 103 0.73 -4.00 -17.09
N VAL A 104 -0.03 -4.51 -16.11
CA VAL A 104 -0.78 -5.77 -16.24
C VAL A 104 -2.23 -5.44 -16.57
N ASP A 105 -2.59 -5.57 -17.84
CA ASP A 105 -3.90 -5.20 -18.37
C ASP A 105 -5.01 -6.15 -17.90
N VAL A 106 -6.18 -5.58 -17.58
CA VAL A 106 -7.39 -6.33 -17.20
C VAL A 106 -8.42 -6.20 -18.32
N ALA A 107 -8.85 -7.35 -18.84
CA ALA A 107 -9.81 -7.42 -19.94
C ALA A 107 -11.21 -6.90 -19.53
N PRO A 108 -11.93 -6.19 -20.42
CA PRO A 108 -13.33 -5.82 -20.19
C PRO A 108 -14.25 -7.04 -20.02
N GLY A 109 -15.43 -6.82 -19.43
CA GLY A 109 -16.47 -7.85 -19.28
C GLY A 109 -16.17 -8.87 -18.18
N GLY A 110 -15.21 -8.56 -17.29
CA GLY A 110 -14.99 -9.26 -16.02
C GLY A 110 -15.76 -8.64 -14.87
N ALA A 111 -15.39 -9.02 -13.64
CA ALA A 111 -16.00 -8.53 -12.40
C ALA A 111 -15.58 -7.11 -12.00
N TYR A 112 -14.52 -6.57 -12.62
CA TYR A 112 -13.95 -5.26 -12.30
C TYR A 112 -14.04 -4.31 -13.50
N ARG A 113 -14.22 -3.02 -13.20
CA ARG A 113 -14.26 -1.93 -14.19
C ARG A 113 -12.87 -1.36 -14.49
N GLN A 114 -11.91 -1.59 -13.60
CA GLN A 114 -10.53 -1.15 -13.69
C GLN A 114 -9.81 -1.87 -14.83
N ARG A 115 -8.89 -1.15 -15.50
CA ARG A 115 -8.22 -1.60 -16.73
C ARG A 115 -6.83 -2.17 -16.52
N ASN A 116 -6.27 -2.04 -15.32
CA ASN A 116 -5.03 -2.68 -14.93
C ASN A 116 -5.15 -3.29 -13.53
N LEU A 117 -4.26 -4.23 -13.22
CA LEU A 117 -4.30 -4.99 -11.99
C LEU A 117 -4.02 -4.12 -10.75
N HIS A 118 -3.12 -3.13 -10.84
CA HIS A 118 -2.83 -2.21 -9.74
C HIS A 118 -4.10 -1.50 -9.25
N ALA A 119 -4.87 -0.92 -10.18
CA ALA A 119 -6.12 -0.24 -9.86
C ALA A 119 -7.21 -1.19 -9.32
N VAL A 120 -7.20 -2.47 -9.72
CA VAL A 120 -8.08 -3.49 -9.11
C VAL A 120 -7.74 -3.67 -7.63
N TRP A 121 -6.46 -3.70 -7.26
CA TRP A 121 -6.02 -3.83 -5.87
C TRP A 121 -6.22 -2.55 -5.05
N ASP A 122 -5.94 -1.38 -5.60
CA ASP A 122 -6.17 -0.10 -4.91
C ASP A 122 -7.65 0.13 -4.58
N ARG A 123 -8.54 -0.26 -5.51
CA ARG A 123 -9.94 0.16 -5.48
C ARG A 123 -10.92 -0.95 -5.76
N GLY A 124 -10.75 -1.70 -6.85
CA GLY A 124 -11.75 -2.66 -7.34
C GLY A 124 -12.19 -3.69 -6.28
N ILE A 125 -11.23 -4.31 -5.60
CA ILE A 125 -11.50 -5.32 -4.56
C ILE A 125 -12.28 -4.71 -3.39
N LEU A 126 -11.89 -3.51 -2.94
CA LEU A 126 -12.56 -2.83 -1.82
C LEU A 126 -13.91 -2.25 -2.19
N GLU A 127 -14.08 -1.70 -3.40
CA GLU A 127 -15.37 -1.24 -3.92
C GLU A 127 -16.39 -2.39 -3.92
N ALA A 128 -15.98 -3.55 -4.42
CA ALA A 128 -16.80 -4.76 -4.41
C ALA A 128 -17.07 -5.25 -2.98
N ALA A 129 -16.06 -5.32 -2.12
CA ALA A 129 -16.21 -5.76 -0.74
C ALA A 129 -17.14 -4.84 0.05
N LEU A 130 -17.00 -3.52 -0.08
CA LEU A 130 -17.86 -2.49 0.53
C LEU A 130 -19.31 -2.66 0.08
N GLY A 131 -19.55 -2.96 -1.19
CA GLY A 131 -20.90 -3.19 -1.72
C GLY A 131 -21.86 -2.03 -1.48
N GLY A 132 -21.34 -0.79 -1.51
CA GLY A 132 -22.12 0.42 -1.23
C GLY A 132 -22.38 0.73 0.24
N ARG A 133 -21.86 -0.06 1.19
CA ARG A 133 -21.95 0.23 2.63
C ARG A 133 -21.14 1.47 3.00
N ASP A 134 -21.54 2.12 4.09
CA ASP A 134 -20.76 3.20 4.69
C ASP A 134 -19.36 2.72 5.09
N TRP A 135 -18.35 3.42 4.60
CA TRP A 135 -16.95 3.02 4.76
C TRP A 135 -16.49 3.10 6.23
N TRP A 136 -17.05 4.02 7.03
CA TRP A 136 -16.67 4.18 8.43
C TRP A 136 -17.10 2.98 9.25
N ASN A 137 -18.37 2.57 9.11
CA ASN A 137 -18.88 1.36 9.77
C ASN A 137 -18.18 0.09 9.28
N PHE A 138 -17.81 0.04 8.00
CA PHE A 138 -17.00 -1.06 7.47
C PHE A 138 -15.63 -1.13 8.14
N ALA A 139 -14.90 -0.01 8.21
CA ALA A 139 -13.59 0.07 8.87
C ALA A 139 -13.68 -0.29 10.36
N LYS A 140 -14.70 0.18 11.07
CA LYS A 140 -14.96 -0.19 12.47
C LYS A 140 -15.21 -1.68 12.65
N THR A 141 -15.95 -2.30 11.73
CA THR A 141 -16.17 -3.76 11.74
C THR A 141 -14.85 -4.52 11.54
N LEU A 142 -14.01 -4.07 10.62
CA LEU A 142 -12.67 -4.65 10.43
C LEU A 142 -11.82 -4.52 11.68
N GLU A 143 -11.78 -3.34 12.31
CA GLU A 143 -11.03 -3.08 13.54
C GLU A 143 -11.47 -4.01 14.68
N LEU A 144 -12.77 -4.15 14.90
CA LEU A 144 -13.35 -5.02 15.94
C LEU A 144 -13.10 -6.51 15.67
N SER A 145 -12.87 -6.90 14.42
CA SER A 145 -12.55 -8.29 14.04
C SER A 145 -11.08 -8.68 14.25
N ILE A 146 -10.21 -7.73 14.65
CA ILE A 146 -8.80 -8.02 14.88
C ILE A 146 -8.64 -8.79 16.20
N ASP A 147 -8.17 -10.03 16.10
CA ASP A 147 -7.78 -10.84 17.25
C ASP A 147 -6.70 -10.13 18.10
N PRO A 148 -6.84 -10.06 19.44
CA PRO A 148 -5.86 -9.41 20.30
C PRO A 148 -4.44 -10.02 20.24
N GLY A 149 -4.31 -11.32 19.99
CA GLY A 149 -3.01 -11.98 19.82
C GLY A 149 -2.30 -11.50 18.56
N SER A 150 -3.02 -11.51 17.45
CA SER A 150 -2.58 -11.00 16.15
C SER A 150 -2.21 -9.52 16.23
N ARG A 151 -3.03 -8.70 16.90
CA ARG A 151 -2.75 -7.27 17.14
C ARG A 151 -1.41 -7.09 17.85
N ARG A 152 -1.12 -7.83 18.92
CA ARG A 152 0.16 -7.74 19.63
C ARG A 152 1.34 -8.12 18.74
N GLN A 153 1.20 -9.19 17.96
CA GLN A 153 2.25 -9.66 17.05
C GLN A 153 2.58 -8.64 15.95
N TRP A 154 1.57 -8.00 15.35
CA TRP A 154 1.80 -7.09 14.22
C TRP A 154 2.48 -5.79 14.59
N ARG A 155 2.37 -5.36 15.85
CA ARG A 155 2.87 -4.06 16.34
C ARG A 155 4.40 -3.96 16.38
N SER A 156 5.13 -5.08 16.41
CA SER A 156 6.59 -5.11 16.57
C SER A 156 7.38 -5.31 15.28
N ALA A 157 6.71 -5.47 14.13
CA ALA A 157 7.37 -5.76 12.87
C ALA A 157 8.01 -4.50 12.25
N ASP A 158 9.17 -4.64 11.60
CA ASP A 158 9.84 -3.56 10.88
C ASP A 158 9.10 -3.22 9.56
N PRO A 159 9.09 -1.97 9.09
CA PRO A 159 8.51 -1.63 7.79
C PRO A 159 9.00 -2.48 6.62
N LEU A 160 10.25 -2.95 6.63
CA LEU A 160 10.78 -3.87 5.63
C LEU A 160 10.04 -5.22 5.66
N ASP A 161 9.70 -5.74 6.84
CA ASP A 161 8.91 -6.96 6.97
C ASP A 161 7.53 -6.79 6.34
N TRP A 162 6.91 -5.61 6.51
CA TRP A 162 5.60 -5.32 5.93
C TRP A 162 5.67 -5.27 4.41
N ALA A 163 6.75 -4.69 3.88
CA ALA A 163 7.01 -4.65 2.45
C ALA A 163 7.26 -6.06 1.91
N GLN A 164 8.01 -6.91 2.63
CA GLN A 164 8.20 -8.31 2.24
C GLN A 164 6.88 -9.08 2.23
N GLU A 165 6.03 -8.92 3.24
CA GLU A 165 4.68 -9.51 3.25
C GLU A 165 3.86 -9.08 2.04
N SER A 166 3.92 -7.79 1.67
CA SER A 166 3.24 -7.25 0.49
C SER A 166 3.79 -7.84 -0.81
N PHE A 167 5.12 -7.94 -0.94
CA PHE A 167 5.78 -8.54 -2.09
C PHE A 167 5.45 -10.02 -2.25
N ASP A 168 5.44 -10.78 -1.14
CA ASP A 168 5.07 -12.21 -1.15
C ASP A 168 3.64 -12.42 -1.65
N ILE A 169 2.71 -11.55 -1.25
CA ILE A 169 1.33 -11.57 -1.75
C ILE A 169 1.29 -11.16 -3.22
N ALA A 170 2.05 -10.14 -3.63
CA ALA A 170 2.08 -9.68 -5.01
C ALA A 170 2.47 -10.83 -5.95
N VAL A 171 3.51 -11.60 -5.61
CA VAL A 171 4.02 -12.70 -6.44
C VAL A 171 3.30 -14.04 -6.25
N ASP A 172 2.28 -14.08 -5.40
CA ASP A 172 1.43 -15.25 -5.20
C ASP A 172 0.53 -15.50 -6.42
N GLU A 173 0.30 -16.77 -6.75
CA GLU A 173 -0.52 -17.17 -7.90
C GLU A 173 -1.96 -16.61 -7.84
N ARG A 174 -2.51 -16.43 -6.64
CA ARG A 174 -3.87 -15.91 -6.42
C ARG A 174 -3.99 -14.47 -6.91
N THR A 175 -2.91 -13.69 -6.84
CA THR A 175 -2.86 -12.28 -7.28
C THR A 175 -2.89 -12.19 -8.80
N ARG A 176 -2.42 -13.22 -9.52
CA ARG A 176 -2.30 -13.25 -10.99
C ARG A 176 -1.46 -12.09 -11.56
N TYR A 177 -0.55 -11.56 -10.74
CA TYR A 177 0.38 -10.49 -11.12
C TYR A 177 1.47 -10.97 -12.08
N CYS A 178 1.86 -12.23 -11.94
CA CYS A 178 2.86 -12.88 -12.78
C CYS A 178 2.58 -14.37 -12.88
N VAL A 179 3.34 -15.05 -13.75
CA VAL A 179 3.33 -16.50 -13.86
C VAL A 179 4.63 -17.05 -13.29
N ARG A 180 4.55 -17.87 -12.24
CA ARG A 180 5.72 -18.58 -11.70
C ARG A 180 5.78 -19.99 -12.27
N ARG A 181 6.80 -20.27 -13.08
CA ARG A 181 7.15 -21.65 -13.47
C ARG A 181 7.96 -22.32 -12.36
N THR A 182 7.89 -23.64 -12.22
CA THR A 182 8.60 -24.39 -11.18
C THR A 182 10.10 -24.03 -11.14
N GLY A 183 10.57 -23.52 -10.00
CA GLY A 183 11.96 -23.07 -9.80
C GLY A 183 12.33 -21.71 -10.44
N GLY A 184 11.42 -21.13 -11.23
CA GLY A 184 11.60 -19.89 -11.98
C GLY A 184 11.26 -18.61 -11.22
N ALA A 185 11.63 -17.49 -11.84
CA ALA A 185 11.21 -16.16 -11.42
C ALA A 185 9.73 -15.91 -11.77
N CYS A 186 9.20 -14.80 -11.28
CA CYS A 186 7.87 -14.30 -11.55
C CYS A 186 7.87 -13.70 -12.97
N GLU A 187 7.39 -14.43 -13.97
CA GLU A 187 7.40 -14.00 -15.39
C GLU A 187 6.28 -12.98 -15.66
N PRO A 188 6.54 -11.90 -16.43
CA PRO A 188 5.51 -10.92 -16.76
C PRO A 188 4.30 -11.53 -17.46
N VAL A 189 3.11 -11.00 -17.16
CA VAL A 189 1.91 -11.32 -17.92
C VAL A 189 1.85 -10.41 -19.15
N THR A 190 1.81 -11.00 -20.34
CA THR A 190 1.82 -10.25 -21.62
C THR A 190 0.43 -10.08 -22.23
N GLU A 191 -0.53 -10.93 -21.86
CA GLU A 191 -1.90 -10.89 -22.37
C GLU A 191 -2.87 -10.33 -21.32
N PRO A 192 -3.90 -9.57 -21.72
CA PRO A 192 -4.88 -9.04 -20.77
C PRO A 192 -5.54 -10.16 -19.94
N ILE A 193 -5.48 -10.03 -18.62
CA ILE A 193 -6.08 -11.02 -17.71
C ILE A 193 -7.57 -10.78 -17.56
N ARG A 194 -8.36 -11.86 -17.67
CA ARG A 194 -9.79 -11.81 -17.33
C ARG A 194 -9.98 -12.19 -15.86
N LEU A 195 -10.47 -11.24 -15.08
CA LEU A 195 -10.79 -11.42 -13.67
C LEU A 195 -12.30 -11.65 -13.50
N GLY A 196 -12.69 -12.88 -13.18
CA GLY A 196 -14.08 -13.26 -12.90
C GLY A 196 -14.47 -13.00 -11.44
N ALA A 197 -15.73 -13.29 -11.11
CA ALA A 197 -16.25 -13.13 -9.74
C ALA A 197 -15.53 -14.04 -8.72
N ASP A 198 -15.01 -15.18 -9.19
CA ASP A 198 -14.16 -16.09 -8.42
C ASP A 198 -12.86 -15.43 -7.93
N TYR A 199 -12.36 -14.42 -8.65
CA TYR A 199 -11.18 -13.66 -8.22
C TYR A 199 -11.46 -12.89 -6.92
N GLN A 200 -12.60 -12.22 -6.80
CA GLN A 200 -12.99 -11.49 -5.58
C GLN A 200 -12.93 -12.42 -4.35
N HIS A 201 -13.55 -13.60 -4.44
CA HIS A 201 -13.55 -14.56 -3.33
C HIS A 201 -12.14 -15.02 -2.93
N ARG A 202 -11.22 -15.14 -3.89
CA ARG A 202 -9.83 -15.54 -3.63
C ARG A 202 -8.99 -14.48 -2.93
N VAL A 203 -9.18 -13.20 -3.25
CA VAL A 203 -8.26 -12.13 -2.78
C VAL A 203 -8.87 -11.17 -1.77
N GLU A 204 -10.20 -11.11 -1.63
CA GLU A 204 -10.87 -10.18 -0.71
C GLU A 204 -10.36 -10.33 0.73
N HIS A 205 -10.31 -11.57 1.25
CA HIS A 205 -9.84 -11.81 2.61
C HIS A 205 -8.38 -11.37 2.81
N ILE A 206 -7.54 -11.47 1.78
CA ILE A 206 -6.15 -11.02 1.79
C ILE A 206 -6.10 -9.49 1.88
N ALA A 207 -6.83 -8.80 0.99
CA ALA A 207 -6.89 -7.33 1.00
C ALA A 207 -7.41 -6.77 2.34
N LEU A 208 -8.45 -7.39 2.90
CA LEU A 208 -8.99 -6.98 4.20
C LEU A 208 -8.03 -7.29 5.36
N ASP A 209 -7.23 -8.36 5.29
CA ASP A 209 -6.16 -8.63 6.27
C ASP A 209 -5.06 -7.55 6.21
N ARG A 210 -4.67 -7.13 5.00
CA ARG A 210 -3.70 -6.02 4.82
C ARG A 210 -4.19 -4.72 5.44
N ILE A 211 -5.47 -4.38 5.29
CA ILE A 211 -6.06 -3.20 5.94
C ILE A 211 -6.03 -3.30 7.47
N ARG A 212 -6.37 -4.47 8.03
CA ARG A 212 -6.31 -4.71 9.48
C ARG A 212 -4.90 -4.53 10.02
N ARG A 213 -3.90 -5.10 9.33
CA ARG A 213 -2.48 -4.96 9.68
C ARG A 213 -2.02 -3.51 9.60
N ALA A 214 -2.36 -2.81 8.52
CA ALA A 214 -2.01 -1.39 8.35
C ALA A 214 -2.56 -0.54 9.49
N GLY A 215 -3.83 -0.73 9.87
CA GLY A 215 -4.44 -0.02 10.99
C GLY A 215 -3.76 -0.30 12.33
N ALA A 216 -3.46 -1.57 12.63
CA ALA A 216 -2.78 -1.96 13.87
C ALA A 216 -1.35 -1.41 13.96
N ARG A 217 -0.61 -1.41 12.84
CA ARG A 217 0.76 -0.89 12.74
C ARG A 217 0.80 0.63 12.79
N LEU A 218 -0.16 1.31 12.15
CA LEU A 218 -0.33 2.76 12.28
C LEU A 218 -0.60 3.16 13.72
N ALA A 219 -1.51 2.47 14.42
CA ALA A 219 -1.78 2.72 15.84
C ALA A 219 -0.49 2.61 16.69
N ALA A 220 0.35 1.60 16.46
CA ALA A 220 1.62 1.46 17.16
C ALA A 220 2.58 2.64 16.89
N TYR A 221 2.65 3.12 15.66
CA TYR A 221 3.48 4.28 15.30
C TYR A 221 2.97 5.57 15.92
N LEU A 222 1.65 5.78 15.94
CA LEU A 222 1.03 6.91 16.62
C LEU A 222 1.32 6.89 18.13
N GLU A 223 1.11 5.76 18.78
CA GLU A 223 1.41 5.58 20.21
C GLU A 223 2.89 5.87 20.52
N ARG A 224 3.82 5.32 19.72
CA ARG A 224 5.26 5.52 19.87
C ARG A 224 5.68 6.99 19.64
N GLY A 225 5.11 7.67 18.66
CA GLY A 225 5.46 9.06 18.38
C GLY A 225 4.87 10.07 19.37
N LEU A 226 3.77 9.70 20.04
CA LEU A 226 3.12 10.51 21.07
C LEU A 226 3.69 10.26 22.48
N SER A 227 4.29 9.10 22.74
CA SER A 227 4.99 8.84 24.00
C SER A 227 6.20 9.78 24.16
N ARG A 228 6.38 10.29 25.37
CA ARG A 228 7.54 11.10 25.79
C ARG A 228 8.55 10.23 26.51
#